data_AF-A0A832Q1W4-F1
#
_entry.id   AF-A0A832Q1W4-F1
#
_cell.length_a   1.000
_cell.length_b   1.000
_cell.length_c   1.000
_cell.angle_alpha   90.00
_cell.angle_beta   90.00
_cell.angle_gamma   90.00
#
_symmetry.space_group_name_H-M   'P 1'
#
loop_
_entity.id
_entity.type
_entity.pdbx_description
1 polymer ?
#
loop_
_entity_poly.entity_id
_entity_poly.type
_entity_poly.pdbx_seq_one_letter_code
_entity_poly.pdbx_strand_id
1 'polypeptide(L)'
;MNREQLARLLAAATVLLVLCVAALFGWRQQASLPELAGVDPQQWEERFPQHYRSYLRTAEDYGRTAHGGSEAYDRLAENPFRRRAFAGNSFAVEYNAARGHFHAQVDQARSLRTQEPQPGGCINCHAAEAPALIAELGWEGLHALDYDDLRERVHHGSSCSDCHDPIDMSLVLTRPALINALEAQDIDVAALGRQELRGLVCAQCHVEYYLSAEG
;
A
#
# COMPACT_ATOMS: atom_id res chain seq x y z
N MET A 1 -59.11 7.62 28.86
CA MET A 1 -58.18 8.45 28.07
C MET A 1 -58.81 8.68 26.70
N ASN A 2 -58.99 9.94 26.29
CA ASN A 2 -59.66 10.25 25.02
C ASN A 2 -58.68 10.15 23.83
N ARG A 3 -59.21 10.15 22.60
CA ARG A 3 -58.40 10.03 21.36
C ARG A 3 -57.33 11.10 21.24
N GLU A 4 -57.60 12.33 21.68
CA GLU A 4 -56.63 13.42 21.65
C GLU A 4 -55.47 13.22 22.63
N GLN A 5 -55.75 12.74 23.84
CA GLN A 5 -54.72 12.40 24.83
C GLN A 5 -53.82 11.26 24.34
N LEU A 6 -54.40 10.25 23.68
CA LEU A 6 -53.67 9.15 23.07
C LEU A 6 -52.77 9.63 21.92
N ALA A 7 -53.28 10.52 21.06
CA ALA A 7 -52.50 11.10 19.97
C ALA A 7 -51.32 11.95 20.48
N ARG A 8 -51.53 12.75 21.54
CA ARG A 8 -50.46 13.56 22.16
C ARG A 8 -49.38 12.69 22.81
N LEU A 9 -49.77 11.59 23.48
CA LEU A 9 -48.83 10.64 24.07
C LEU A 9 -48.01 9.90 23.02
N LEU A 10 -48.64 9.48 21.91
CA LEU A 10 -47.94 8.84 20.80
C LEU A 10 -46.98 9.83 20.12
N ALA A 11 -47.37 11.08 19.89
CA ALA A 11 -46.50 12.10 19.33
C ALA A 11 -45.28 12.38 20.24
N ALA A 12 -45.51 12.53 21.55
CA ALA A 12 -44.44 12.72 22.51
C ALA A 12 -43.48 11.53 22.57
N ALA A 13 -44.01 10.29 22.59
CA ALA A 13 -43.19 9.08 22.55
C ALA A 13 -42.36 8.97 21.26
N THR A 14 -42.94 9.37 20.12
CA THR A 14 -42.23 9.37 18.83
C THR A 14 -41.08 10.38 18.81
N VAL A 15 -41.31 11.60 19.32
CA VAL A 15 -40.26 12.62 19.44
C VAL A 15 -39.15 12.15 20.38
N LEU A 16 -39.50 11.55 21.51
CA LEU A 16 -38.54 11.00 22.46
C LEU A 16 -37.71 9.87 21.85
N LEU A 17 -38.34 8.99 21.06
CA LEU A 17 -37.65 7.92 20.34
C LEU A 17 -36.68 8.50 19.30
N VAL A 18 -37.10 9.49 18.51
CA VAL A 18 -36.24 10.15 17.52
C VAL A 18 -35.07 10.85 18.20
N LEU A 19 -35.28 11.52 19.33
CA LEU A 19 -34.22 12.15 20.11
C LEU A 19 -33.28 11.12 20.74
N CYS A 20 -33.80 9.99 21.25
CA CYS A 20 -32.97 8.89 21.74
C CYS A 20 -32.15 8.26 20.62
N VAL A 21 -32.74 8.03 19.44
CA VAL A 21 -32.01 7.53 18.27
C VAL A 21 -30.98 8.56 17.82
N ALA A 22 -31.31 9.85 17.75
CA ALA A 22 -30.36 10.90 17.43
C ALA A 22 -29.26 11.07 18.50
N ALA A 23 -29.51 10.76 19.77
CA ALA A 23 -28.48 10.73 20.81
C ALA A 23 -27.61 9.46 20.74
N LEU A 24 -28.21 8.32 20.41
CA LEU A 24 -27.52 7.03 20.24
C LEU A 24 -26.68 6.98 18.95
N PHE A 25 -27.13 7.66 17.88
CA PHE A 25 -26.51 7.64 16.55
C PHE A 25 -25.88 8.97 16.12
N GLY A 26 -26.42 10.11 16.58
CA GLY A 26 -26.14 11.42 15.98
C GLY A 26 -25.02 12.24 16.59
N TRP A 27 -24.39 11.80 17.68
CA TRP A 27 -23.27 12.53 18.31
C TRP A 27 -22.03 11.66 18.54
N ARG A 28 -21.83 10.62 17.71
CA ARG A 28 -20.45 10.34 17.31
C ARG A 28 -20.14 11.34 16.22
N GLN A 29 -19.75 12.56 16.60
CA GLN A 29 -18.79 13.26 15.76
C GLN A 29 -17.71 12.23 15.51
N GLN A 30 -17.51 11.83 14.25
CA GLN A 30 -16.26 11.22 13.84
C GLN A 30 -15.24 12.27 14.28
N ALA A 31 -14.64 12.09 15.45
CA ALA A 31 -13.60 12.96 15.91
C ALA A 31 -12.61 12.92 14.74
N SER A 32 -12.39 14.07 14.09
CA SER A 32 -11.38 14.19 13.06
C SER A 32 -10.08 13.90 13.78
N LEU A 33 -9.67 12.64 13.71
CA LEU A 33 -8.44 12.20 14.31
C LEU A 33 -7.32 12.93 13.55
N PRO A 34 -6.28 13.41 14.25
CA PRO A 34 -5.19 14.11 13.60
C PRO A 34 -4.64 13.25 12.45
N GLU A 35 -4.28 13.93 11.36
CA GLU A 35 -3.74 13.31 10.15
C GLU A 35 -2.46 12.53 10.50
N LEU A 36 -2.44 11.24 10.14
CA LEU A 36 -1.25 10.41 10.28
C LEU A 36 -0.43 10.48 8.98
N ALA A 37 0.35 11.54 8.82
CA ALA A 37 1.06 11.81 7.56
C ALA A 37 2.42 11.10 7.41
N GLY A 38 2.60 9.93 8.03
CA GLY A 38 3.90 9.26 8.13
C GLY A 38 4.05 8.04 7.23
N VAL A 39 5.17 7.96 6.51
CA VAL A 39 5.61 6.73 5.80
C VAL A 39 6.11 5.65 6.76
N ASP A 40 6.57 6.04 7.94
CA ASP A 40 7.06 5.13 8.98
C ASP A 40 5.88 4.36 9.60
N PRO A 41 5.81 3.02 9.44
CA PRO A 41 4.76 2.20 10.01
C PRO A 41 4.60 2.38 11.54
N GLN A 42 5.67 2.71 12.27
CA GLN A 42 5.62 2.86 13.73
C GLN A 42 4.69 3.99 14.18
N GLN A 43 4.59 5.06 13.39
CA GLN A 43 3.72 6.20 13.70
C GLN A 43 2.23 5.83 13.75
N TRP A 44 1.86 4.69 13.14
CA TRP A 44 0.49 4.20 13.09
C TRP A 44 0.14 3.28 14.28
N GLU A 45 1.12 2.85 15.08
CA GLU A 45 0.92 1.93 16.19
C GLU A 45 -0.03 2.48 17.26
N GLU A 46 0.10 3.76 17.61
CA GLU A 46 -0.68 4.38 18.67
C GLU A 46 -2.18 4.27 18.40
N ARG A 47 -2.59 4.43 17.13
CA ARG A 47 -3.99 4.43 16.71
C ARG A 47 -4.46 3.07 16.21
N PHE A 48 -3.58 2.28 15.59
CA PHE A 48 -3.91 0.99 14.98
C PHE A 48 -3.00 -0.16 15.45
N PRO A 49 -2.88 -0.41 16.78
CA PRO A 49 -1.87 -1.32 17.32
C PRO A 49 -2.03 -2.76 16.83
N GLN A 50 -3.26 -3.20 16.56
CA GLN A 50 -3.52 -4.55 16.04
C GLN A 50 -3.07 -4.71 14.58
N HIS A 51 -3.31 -3.68 13.75
CA HIS A 51 -2.91 -3.68 12.34
C HIS A 51 -1.39 -3.56 12.22
N TYR A 52 -0.79 -2.66 13.00
CA TYR A 52 0.67 -2.53 13.07
C TYR A 52 1.35 -3.83 13.50
N ARG A 53 0.89 -4.48 14.58
CA ARG A 53 1.42 -5.80 14.99
C ARG A 53 1.25 -6.86 13.90
N SER A 54 0.12 -6.85 13.20
CA SER A 54 -0.09 -7.77 12.06
C SER A 54 0.89 -7.49 10.92
N TYR A 55 1.18 -6.22 10.64
CA TYR A 55 2.20 -5.82 9.65
C TYR A 55 3.59 -6.28 10.07
N LEU A 56 3.97 -6.13 11.35
CA LEU A 56 5.28 -6.56 11.85
C LEU A 56 5.53 -8.06 11.69
N ARG A 57 4.48 -8.90 11.67
CA ARG A 57 4.64 -10.33 11.36
C ARG A 57 5.21 -10.59 9.97
N THR A 58 5.14 -9.62 9.04
CA THR A 58 5.79 -9.74 7.73
C THR A 58 7.32 -9.71 7.81
N ALA A 59 7.88 -9.32 8.97
CA ALA A 59 9.32 -9.44 9.23
C ALA A 59 9.73 -10.88 9.57
N GLU A 60 8.79 -11.72 10.04
CA GLU A 60 9.05 -13.08 10.50
C GLU A 60 9.37 -14.02 9.33
N ASP A 61 10.38 -14.86 9.52
CA ASP A 61 10.65 -15.98 8.63
C ASP A 61 10.17 -17.29 9.27
N TYR A 62 9.06 -17.82 8.75
CA TYR A 62 8.50 -19.12 9.12
C TYR A 62 8.99 -20.27 8.22
N GLY A 63 9.96 -20.02 7.34
CA GLY A 63 10.59 -21.00 6.48
C GLY A 63 9.84 -21.29 5.17
N ARG A 64 10.25 -22.37 4.50
CA ARG A 64 9.69 -22.83 3.23
C ARG A 64 8.40 -23.61 3.39
N THR A 65 7.51 -23.43 2.44
CA THR A 65 6.35 -24.30 2.20
C THR A 65 6.55 -25.07 0.88
N ALA A 66 5.60 -25.92 0.51
CA ALA A 66 5.66 -26.67 -0.75
C ALA A 66 5.79 -25.79 -2.00
N HIS A 67 5.24 -24.57 -1.97
CA HIS A 67 5.15 -23.69 -3.15
C HIS A 67 5.60 -22.25 -2.89
N GLY A 68 6.17 -21.96 -1.73
CA GLY A 68 6.58 -20.61 -1.34
C GLY A 68 7.16 -20.60 0.07
N GLY A 69 6.70 -19.64 0.87
CA GLY A 69 7.21 -19.41 2.23
C GLY A 69 7.72 -17.98 2.39
N SER A 70 8.40 -17.74 3.49
CA SER A 70 9.02 -16.45 3.83
C SER A 70 10.55 -16.49 3.72
N GLU A 71 11.14 -17.68 3.52
CA GLU A 71 12.58 -17.82 3.38
C GLU A 71 13.03 -17.26 2.02
N ALA A 72 13.95 -16.30 2.04
CA ALA A 72 14.50 -15.67 0.83
C ALA A 72 15.61 -16.53 0.20
N TYR A 73 15.29 -17.75 -0.22
CA TYR A 73 16.25 -18.67 -0.82
C TYR A 73 16.56 -18.33 -2.30
N ASP A 74 17.75 -18.73 -2.76
CA ASP A 74 18.22 -18.52 -4.14
C ASP A 74 17.43 -19.38 -5.14
N ARG A 75 16.62 -18.73 -5.99
CA ARG A 75 15.81 -19.40 -7.04
C ARG A 75 16.65 -19.77 -8.26
N LEU A 76 17.81 -19.14 -8.44
CA LEU A 76 18.79 -19.50 -9.46
C LEU A 76 19.51 -20.80 -9.09
N ALA A 77 19.80 -21.02 -7.81
CA ALA A 77 20.33 -22.30 -7.32
C ALA A 77 19.28 -23.41 -7.39
N GLU A 78 18.02 -23.12 -7.04
CA GLU A 78 16.90 -24.07 -7.15
C GLU A 78 16.67 -24.54 -8.59
N ASN A 79 16.75 -23.63 -9.56
CA ASN A 79 16.64 -23.97 -10.97
C ASN A 79 17.72 -23.26 -11.81
N PRO A 80 18.86 -23.93 -12.06
CA PRO A 80 19.99 -23.36 -12.81
C PRO A 80 19.67 -22.95 -14.25
N PHE A 81 18.56 -23.42 -14.84
CA PHE A 81 18.10 -22.94 -16.14
C PHE A 81 17.79 -21.44 -16.13
N ARG A 82 17.33 -20.87 -14.99
CA ARG A 82 17.02 -19.45 -14.88
C ARG A 82 18.22 -18.56 -15.19
N ARG A 83 19.43 -18.93 -14.73
CA ARG A 83 20.66 -18.18 -15.06
C ARG A 83 20.91 -18.10 -16.56
N ARG A 84 20.61 -19.19 -17.30
CA ARG A 84 20.73 -19.21 -18.76
C ARG A 84 19.62 -18.42 -19.43
N ALA A 85 18.38 -18.53 -18.94
CA ALA A 85 17.24 -17.79 -19.48
C ALA A 85 17.40 -16.27 -19.32
N PHE A 86 18.02 -15.82 -18.23
CA PHE A 86 18.27 -14.41 -17.95
C PHE A 86 19.66 -13.92 -18.40
N ALA A 87 20.39 -14.69 -19.22
CA ALA A 87 21.72 -14.31 -19.66
C ALA A 87 21.73 -12.91 -20.30
N GLY A 88 22.59 -12.02 -19.80
CA GLY A 88 22.65 -10.61 -20.23
C GLY A 88 21.72 -9.65 -19.48
N ASN A 89 21.00 -10.12 -18.46
CA ASN A 89 20.12 -9.33 -17.61
C ASN A 89 20.51 -9.46 -16.12
N SER A 90 20.25 -8.44 -15.30
CA SER A 90 20.60 -8.42 -13.87
C SER A 90 19.98 -9.58 -13.08
N PHE A 91 18.85 -10.13 -13.53
CA PHE A 91 18.22 -11.31 -12.95
C PHE A 91 19.07 -12.60 -13.06
N ALA A 92 20.08 -12.66 -13.94
CA ALA A 92 21.02 -13.78 -13.96
C ALA A 92 22.03 -13.76 -12.81
N VAL A 93 22.22 -12.60 -12.16
CA VAL A 93 23.14 -12.41 -11.04
C VAL A 93 22.49 -12.85 -9.74
N GLU A 94 21.27 -12.39 -9.47
CA GLU A 94 20.52 -12.73 -8.27
C GLU A 94 19.01 -12.71 -8.52
N TYR A 95 18.34 -13.78 -8.07
CA TYR A 95 16.89 -13.86 -8.04
C TYR A 95 16.47 -14.76 -6.88
N ASN A 96 16.04 -14.14 -5.78
CA ASN A 96 15.64 -14.84 -4.56
C ASN A 96 14.11 -14.96 -4.48
N ALA A 97 13.61 -15.91 -3.69
CA ALA A 97 12.20 -15.97 -3.36
C ALA A 97 11.76 -14.70 -2.60
N ALA A 98 10.59 -14.17 -2.93
CA ALA A 98 10.04 -13.02 -2.23
C ALA A 98 9.69 -13.36 -0.77
N ARG A 99 9.78 -12.36 0.11
CA ARG A 99 9.36 -12.43 1.52
C ARG A 99 8.48 -11.23 1.88
N GLY A 100 8.17 -11.07 3.17
CA GLY A 100 7.18 -10.09 3.62
C GLY A 100 7.56 -8.62 3.37
N HIS A 101 6.54 -7.77 3.25
CA HIS A 101 6.65 -6.35 2.89
C HIS A 101 7.62 -5.54 3.76
N PHE A 102 7.79 -5.90 5.04
CA PHE A 102 8.78 -5.30 5.93
C PHE A 102 10.19 -5.26 5.32
N HIS A 103 10.55 -6.29 4.54
CA HIS A 103 11.87 -6.41 3.94
C HIS A 103 11.97 -5.82 2.54
N ALA A 104 10.90 -5.28 1.95
CA ALA A 104 10.87 -4.87 0.54
C ALA A 104 12.04 -3.93 0.17
N GLN A 105 12.24 -2.86 0.96
CA GLN A 105 13.31 -1.92 0.71
C GLN A 105 14.70 -2.47 1.12
N VAL A 106 14.75 -3.25 2.20
CA VAL A 106 15.98 -3.89 2.66
C VAL A 106 16.54 -4.83 1.59
N ASP A 107 15.67 -5.60 0.95
CA ASP A 107 16.02 -6.56 -0.08
C ASP A 107 16.39 -5.88 -1.39
N GLN A 108 15.71 -4.79 -1.76
CA GLN A 108 16.12 -3.97 -2.90
C GLN A 108 17.52 -3.39 -2.69
N ALA A 109 17.76 -2.73 -1.55
CA ALA A 109 19.04 -2.09 -1.25
C ALA A 109 20.22 -3.08 -1.18
N ARG A 110 19.95 -4.33 -0.79
CA ARG A 110 20.99 -5.38 -0.68
C ARG A 110 21.13 -6.24 -1.92
N SER A 111 20.23 -6.13 -2.89
CA SER A 111 20.22 -7.02 -4.04
C SER A 111 21.48 -6.83 -4.88
N LEU A 112 22.09 -7.92 -5.35
CA LEU A 112 23.22 -7.83 -6.28
C LEU A 112 22.79 -7.19 -7.62
N ARG A 113 21.49 -7.16 -7.93
CA ARG A 113 20.95 -6.52 -9.13
C ARG A 113 21.11 -5.00 -9.14
N THR A 114 21.27 -4.38 -7.96
CA THR A 114 21.48 -2.93 -7.83
C THR A 114 22.95 -2.53 -7.85
N GLN A 115 23.87 -3.48 -8.09
CA GLN A 115 25.29 -3.17 -8.34
C GLN A 115 25.55 -2.66 -9.75
N GLU A 116 24.60 -2.89 -10.66
CA GLU A 116 24.56 -2.24 -11.97
C GLU A 116 23.61 -1.02 -11.89
N PRO A 117 23.80 0.02 -12.72
CA PRO A 117 22.89 1.16 -12.76
C PRO A 117 21.44 0.70 -12.95
N GLN A 118 20.56 1.13 -12.05
CA GLN A 118 19.12 0.90 -12.12
C GLN A 118 18.43 2.27 -12.16
N PRO A 119 17.33 2.40 -12.92
CA PRO A 119 16.58 3.65 -12.95
C PRO A 119 15.86 3.90 -11.62
N GLY A 120 15.63 5.16 -11.30
CA GLY A 120 14.95 5.59 -10.08
C GLY A 120 13.56 5.00 -9.94
N GLY A 121 12.88 4.69 -11.05
CA GLY A 121 11.60 3.98 -11.08
C GLY A 121 11.57 2.67 -10.27
N CYS A 122 12.72 2.02 -10.03
CA CYS A 122 12.80 0.82 -9.20
C CYS A 122 12.23 1.01 -7.77
N ILE A 123 12.25 2.22 -7.19
CA ILE A 123 11.71 2.45 -5.84
C ILE A 123 10.17 2.45 -5.81
N ASN A 124 9.49 2.58 -6.96
CA ASN A 124 8.04 2.77 -7.04
C ASN A 124 7.23 1.66 -6.32
N CYS A 125 7.75 0.44 -6.24
CA CYS A 125 7.07 -0.68 -5.58
C CYS A 125 7.77 -1.18 -4.32
N HIS A 126 8.89 -0.55 -3.93
CA HIS A 126 9.75 -1.06 -2.85
C HIS A 126 9.87 -0.08 -1.68
N ALA A 127 9.53 1.20 -1.88
CA ALA A 127 9.63 2.23 -0.86
C ALA A 127 8.28 2.93 -0.58
N ALA A 128 7.93 3.11 0.69
CA ALA A 128 6.76 3.88 1.10
C ALA A 128 6.91 5.38 0.79
N GLU A 129 8.14 5.87 0.66
CA GLU A 129 8.46 7.25 0.31
C GLU A 129 8.21 7.57 -1.17
N ALA A 130 8.10 6.56 -2.04
CA ALA A 130 8.02 6.80 -3.48
C ALA A 130 6.84 7.70 -3.92
N PRO A 131 5.61 7.65 -3.35
CA PRO A 131 4.56 8.58 -3.76
C PRO A 131 4.92 10.05 -3.44
N ALA A 132 5.57 10.30 -2.31
CA ALA A 132 6.03 11.64 -1.93
C ALA A 132 7.18 12.11 -2.83
N LEU A 133 8.13 11.22 -3.15
CA LEU A 133 9.22 11.51 -4.08
C LEU A 133 8.72 11.79 -5.50
N ILE A 134 7.70 11.06 -5.96
CA ILE A 134 7.04 11.33 -7.24
C ILE A 134 6.32 12.68 -7.21
N ALA A 135 5.66 13.03 -6.11
CA ALA A 135 5.01 14.33 -5.97
C ALA A 135 6.02 15.49 -5.97
N GLU A 136 7.22 15.29 -5.41
CA GLU A 136 8.29 16.28 -5.39
C GLU A 136 9.01 16.41 -6.74
N LEU A 137 9.43 15.29 -7.33
CA LEU A 137 10.31 15.25 -8.50
C LEU A 137 9.54 15.17 -9.82
N GLY A 138 8.26 14.83 -9.78
CA GLY A 138 7.48 14.40 -10.93
C GLY A 138 7.75 12.94 -11.31
N TRP A 139 6.80 12.34 -12.02
CA TRP A 139 6.90 10.95 -12.50
C TRP A 139 8.12 10.76 -13.41
N GLU A 140 8.24 11.57 -14.45
CA GLU A 140 9.37 11.53 -15.40
C GLU A 140 10.69 11.88 -14.71
N GLY A 141 10.68 12.89 -13.83
CA GLY A 141 11.88 13.32 -13.10
C GLY A 141 12.45 12.22 -12.21
N LEU A 142 11.59 11.46 -11.52
CA LEU A 142 12.04 10.31 -10.72
C LEU A 142 12.58 9.16 -11.59
N HIS A 143 12.00 8.91 -12.76
CA HIS A 143 12.45 7.84 -13.65
C HIS A 143 13.76 8.18 -14.37
N ALA A 144 14.05 9.47 -14.56
CA ALA A 144 15.28 9.97 -15.14
C ALA A 144 16.49 9.94 -14.18
N LEU A 145 16.28 9.78 -12.87
CA LEU A 145 17.35 9.61 -11.90
C LEU A 145 17.87 8.18 -11.88
N ASP A 146 19.09 8.01 -11.40
CA ASP A 146 19.58 6.70 -11.02
C ASP A 146 19.04 6.32 -9.63
N TYR A 147 18.79 5.03 -9.41
CA TYR A 147 18.40 4.48 -8.11
C TYR A 147 19.37 4.91 -7.00
N ASP A 148 20.65 4.98 -7.31
CA ASP A 148 21.73 5.31 -6.39
C ASP A 148 21.58 6.74 -5.83
N ASP A 149 21.05 7.67 -6.61
CA ASP A 149 20.77 9.05 -6.18
C ASP A 149 19.60 9.13 -5.18
N LEU A 150 18.76 8.08 -5.15
CA LEU A 150 17.57 8.02 -4.30
C LEU A 150 17.78 7.20 -3.03
N ARG A 151 18.81 6.34 -2.96
CA ARG A 151 19.02 5.38 -1.85
C ARG A 151 18.94 5.99 -0.46
N GLU A 152 19.51 7.18 -0.27
CA GLU A 152 19.52 7.88 1.03
C GLU A 152 18.17 8.51 1.40
N ARG A 153 17.20 8.47 0.48
CA ARG A 153 15.86 9.07 0.64
C ARG A 153 14.77 8.02 0.87
N VAL A 154 15.09 6.74 0.79
CA VAL A 154 14.13 5.62 0.88
C VAL A 154 14.52 4.66 2.01
N HIS A 155 13.79 4.73 3.12
CA HIS A 155 14.13 4.07 4.38
C HIS A 155 13.18 2.92 4.71
N HIS A 156 11.93 3.03 4.27
CA HIS A 156 10.88 2.09 4.62
C HIS A 156 10.50 1.23 3.43
N GLY A 157 10.22 -0.06 3.68
CA GLY A 157 9.52 -0.91 2.73
C GLY A 157 8.07 -0.45 2.52
N SER A 158 7.21 -1.31 1.99
CA SER A 158 5.79 -0.96 1.89
C SER A 158 5.17 -0.74 3.28
N SER A 159 4.37 0.30 3.45
CA SER A 159 3.82 0.74 4.73
C SER A 159 2.30 0.95 4.68
N CYS A 160 1.74 1.50 5.76
CA CYS A 160 0.32 1.83 5.86
C CYS A 160 -0.11 2.83 4.79
N SER A 161 0.74 3.83 4.49
CA SER A 161 0.42 4.93 3.57
C SER A 161 0.35 4.50 2.11
N ASP A 162 0.83 3.31 1.74
CA ASP A 162 0.74 2.81 0.37
C ASP A 162 -0.70 2.48 -0.06
N CYS A 163 -1.55 2.19 0.92
CA CYS A 163 -2.88 1.64 0.68
C CYS A 163 -3.98 2.38 1.44
N HIS A 164 -3.64 3.26 2.40
CA HIS A 164 -4.61 3.93 3.27
C HIS A 164 -4.48 5.45 3.24
N ASP A 165 -5.64 6.10 3.17
CA ASP A 165 -5.75 7.54 3.40
C ASP A 165 -5.40 7.88 4.87
N PRO A 166 -4.51 8.85 5.13
CA PRO A 166 -4.05 9.18 6.48
C PRO A 166 -5.09 9.89 7.36
N ILE A 167 -6.17 10.39 6.78
CA ILE A 167 -7.25 11.10 7.46
C ILE A 167 -8.29 10.08 7.94
N ASP A 168 -8.82 9.25 7.03
CA ASP A 168 -9.99 8.41 7.30
C ASP A 168 -9.75 6.89 7.20
N MET A 169 -8.54 6.45 6.82
CA MET A 169 -8.16 5.04 6.61
C MET A 169 -8.88 4.32 5.48
N SER A 170 -9.62 5.03 4.64
CA SER A 170 -10.16 4.44 3.41
C SER A 170 -9.03 3.89 2.53
N LEU A 171 -9.37 2.91 1.70
CA LEU A 171 -8.38 2.37 0.75
C LEU A 171 -8.16 3.38 -0.36
N VAL A 172 -6.91 3.63 -0.70
CA VAL A 172 -6.51 4.56 -1.76
C VAL A 172 -5.46 3.93 -2.66
N LEU A 173 -5.42 4.38 -3.91
CA LEU A 173 -4.32 4.11 -4.82
C LEU A 173 -3.35 5.28 -4.74
N THR A 174 -2.07 4.98 -4.50
CA THR A 174 -0.99 5.96 -4.36
C THR A 174 0.05 5.85 -5.47
N ARG A 175 0.03 4.75 -6.24
CA ARG A 175 1.01 4.49 -7.30
C ARG A 175 0.49 4.96 -8.67
N PRO A 176 1.14 5.97 -9.30
CA PRO A 176 0.67 6.53 -10.57
C PRO A 176 0.58 5.51 -11.70
N ALA A 177 1.46 4.50 -11.75
CA ALA A 177 1.43 3.49 -12.80
C ALA A 177 0.07 2.78 -12.90
N LEU A 178 -0.53 2.38 -11.78
CA LEU A 178 -1.85 1.75 -11.78
C LEU A 178 -2.95 2.77 -12.08
N ILE A 179 -2.86 3.97 -11.52
CA ILE A 179 -3.84 5.04 -11.77
C ILE A 179 -3.91 5.34 -13.26
N ASN A 180 -2.77 5.60 -13.90
CA ASN A 180 -2.66 5.86 -15.33
C ASN A 180 -3.18 4.67 -16.17
N ALA A 181 -2.91 3.43 -15.74
CA ALA A 181 -3.40 2.25 -16.44
C ALA A 181 -4.93 2.08 -16.35
N LEU A 182 -5.55 2.49 -15.23
CA LEU A 182 -7.01 2.49 -15.07
C LEU A 182 -7.65 3.63 -15.87
N GLU A 183 -7.08 4.83 -15.82
CA GLU A 183 -7.56 5.99 -16.56
C GLU A 183 -7.47 5.77 -18.08
N ALA A 184 -6.41 5.12 -18.58
CA ALA A 184 -6.29 4.73 -19.98
C ALA A 184 -7.37 3.73 -20.45
N GLN A 185 -8.09 3.11 -19.52
CA GLN A 185 -9.24 2.25 -19.76
C GLN A 185 -10.58 2.95 -19.48
N ASP A 186 -10.58 4.28 -19.35
CA ASP A 186 -11.74 5.11 -19.01
C ASP A 186 -12.38 4.73 -17.66
N ILE A 187 -11.59 4.21 -16.71
CA ILE A 187 -12.04 3.88 -15.35
C ILE A 187 -11.82 5.08 -14.44
N ASP A 188 -12.90 5.61 -13.88
CA ASP A 188 -12.85 6.66 -12.85
C ASP A 188 -12.40 6.09 -11.50
N VAL A 189 -11.14 6.35 -11.14
CA VAL A 189 -10.54 5.90 -9.88
C VAL A 189 -11.30 6.43 -8.66
N ALA A 190 -11.86 7.64 -8.73
CA ALA A 190 -12.61 8.24 -7.63
C ALA A 190 -13.96 7.57 -7.39
N ALA A 191 -14.50 6.87 -8.40
CA ALA A 191 -15.76 6.13 -8.32
C ALA A 191 -15.58 4.67 -7.84
N LEU A 192 -14.34 4.19 -7.65
CA LEU A 192 -14.08 2.81 -7.28
C LEU A 192 -14.67 2.46 -5.91
N GLY A 193 -15.40 1.35 -5.88
CA GLY A 193 -15.98 0.84 -4.65
C GLY A 193 -14.96 0.10 -3.79
N ARG A 194 -15.30 -0.07 -2.50
CA ARG A 194 -14.48 -0.84 -1.54
C ARG A 194 -14.10 -2.24 -2.03
N GLN A 195 -14.99 -2.91 -2.77
CA GLN A 195 -14.74 -4.29 -3.22
C GLN A 195 -13.65 -4.34 -4.30
N GLU A 196 -13.60 -3.36 -5.20
CA GLU A 196 -12.58 -3.26 -6.24
C GLU A 196 -11.24 -2.88 -5.62
N LEU A 197 -11.24 -1.90 -4.72
CA LEU A 197 -10.04 -1.42 -4.04
C LEU A 197 -9.32 -2.51 -3.24
N ARG A 198 -10.04 -3.52 -2.71
CA ARG A 198 -9.42 -4.67 -2.01
C ARG A 198 -8.48 -5.50 -2.89
N GLY A 199 -8.68 -5.49 -4.21
CA GLY A 199 -7.75 -6.08 -5.16
C GLY A 199 -6.75 -5.06 -5.70
N LEU A 200 -7.22 -3.85 -6.01
CA LEU A 200 -6.41 -2.83 -6.66
C LEU A 200 -5.25 -2.32 -5.81
N VAL A 201 -5.39 -2.25 -4.48
CA VAL A 201 -4.26 -1.86 -3.60
C VAL A 201 -3.07 -2.81 -3.73
N CYS A 202 -3.31 -4.09 -4.03
CA CYS A 202 -2.28 -5.09 -4.31
C CYS A 202 -1.73 -4.96 -5.74
N ALA A 203 -2.61 -4.66 -6.69
CA ALA A 203 -2.28 -4.50 -8.11
C ALA A 203 -1.42 -3.24 -8.39
N GLN A 204 -1.20 -2.39 -7.39
CA GLN A 204 -0.24 -1.29 -7.49
C GLN A 204 1.19 -1.78 -7.75
N CYS A 205 1.53 -2.98 -7.25
CA CYS A 205 2.88 -3.52 -7.30
C CYS A 205 2.95 -4.95 -7.85
N HIS A 206 1.93 -5.79 -7.60
CA HIS A 206 1.91 -7.19 -8.02
C HIS A 206 1.38 -7.36 -9.44
N VAL A 207 2.09 -6.77 -10.40
CA VAL A 207 1.76 -6.77 -11.82
C VAL A 207 3.03 -6.98 -12.64
N GLU A 208 2.84 -7.39 -13.90
CA GLU A 208 3.90 -7.25 -14.89
C GLU A 208 4.09 -5.76 -15.22
N TYR A 209 5.34 -5.33 -15.36
CA TYR A 209 5.67 -3.95 -15.72
C TYR A 209 6.89 -3.91 -16.64
N TYR A 210 7.01 -2.80 -17.37
CA TYR A 210 8.20 -2.45 -18.11
C TYR A 210 8.46 -0.96 -17.94
N LEU A 211 9.69 -0.53 -18.23
CA LEU A 211 10.05 0.88 -18.24
C LEU A 211 10.04 1.37 -19.69
N SER A 212 9.42 2.53 -19.90
CA SER A 212 9.35 3.17 -21.21
C SER A 212 10.77 3.54 -21.67
N ALA A 213 10.99 3.54 -22.99
CA ALA A 213 12.29 3.94 -23.55
C ALA A 213 12.53 5.46 -23.46
N GLU A 214 11.49 6.26 -23.21
CA GLU A 214 11.51 7.73 -23.25
C GLU A 214 11.53 8.34 -21.83
N GLY A 215 11.69 7.52 -20.79
CA GLY A 215 11.51 7.90 -19.39
C GLY A 215 10.27 7.25 -18.79
#